data_AF-A0A2G1VE27-F1
#
_entry.id   AF-A0A2G1VE27-F1
#
_cell.length_a   1.000
_cell.length_b   1.000
_cell.length_c   1.000
_cell.angle_alpha   90.00
_cell.angle_beta   90.00
_cell.angle_gamma   90.00
#
_symmetry.space_group_name_H-M   'P 1'
#
loop_
_entity.id
_entity.type
_entity.pdbx_description
1 polymer ?
#
loop_
_entity_poly.entity_id
_entity_poly.type
_entity_poly.pdbx_seq_one_letter_code
_entity_poly.pdbx_strand_id
1 'polypeptide(L)'
;MYCRYVLVLFLAITSGCASIDEDRLMDTSSDLLDRTGKVLHDIVSGPDTYEQELRALFEQPYIDPLTDYLRQHREDENRAATMGRVRAERDRRCRVIADQYAEKPATEPILAQFRAGYLFSCPARVAAFSERVTRSRASPPVAEPEPTVSGPEPVGPSPDQRAMSDCYLLTSIRNFSAAREACLAPARAGDTQSQTNLAIIAYAFEDYPEALQWAREAADQSSEAAYLLGQMYAAGEGVAPNEQQAVYWYTKAAGQGHEQAIGILKRNGNRVSGSDS
;
A
#
# COMPACT_ATOMS: atom_id res chain seq x y z
N MET A 1 20.79 -76.34 27.78
CA MET A 1 19.54 -75.56 27.76
C MET A 1 18.96 -75.70 26.36
N TYR A 2 17.91 -76.51 26.23
CA TYR A 2 17.38 -77.02 24.95
C TYR A 2 15.97 -76.46 24.68
N CYS A 3 15.72 -76.20 23.39
CA CYS A 3 14.47 -76.37 22.65
C CYS A 3 13.22 -75.51 22.93
N ARG A 4 12.86 -74.74 21.88
CA ARG A 4 11.58 -74.72 21.13
C ARG A 4 10.29 -74.76 21.96
N TYR A 5 9.40 -73.78 21.78
CA TYR A 5 7.97 -74.05 21.49
C TYR A 5 7.34 -72.90 20.69
N VAL A 6 7.05 -73.20 19.43
CA VAL A 6 5.96 -72.60 18.64
C VAL A 6 4.66 -73.10 19.24
N LEU A 7 3.69 -72.22 19.52
CA LEU A 7 2.30 -72.64 19.68
C LEU A 7 1.35 -71.53 19.21
N VAL A 8 0.92 -71.71 17.97
CA VAL A 8 -0.28 -71.11 17.39
C VAL A 8 -1.48 -71.62 18.20
N LEU A 9 -2.28 -70.71 18.74
CA LEU A 9 -3.65 -71.06 19.16
C LEU A 9 -4.63 -70.06 18.55
N PHE A 10 -5.18 -70.49 17.42
CA PHE A 10 -6.46 -70.01 16.91
C PHE A 10 -7.54 -70.38 17.93
N LEU A 11 -8.21 -69.38 18.50
CA LEU A 11 -9.55 -69.57 19.05
C LEU A 11 -10.46 -68.47 18.48
N ALA A 12 -11.19 -68.88 17.46
CA ALA A 12 -12.38 -68.19 17.00
C ALA A 12 -13.44 -68.27 18.11
N ILE A 13 -13.83 -67.12 18.65
CA ILE A 13 -15.13 -66.96 19.31
C ILE A 13 -16.02 -66.20 18.35
N THR A 14 -17.04 -66.93 17.92
CA THR A 14 -18.15 -66.53 17.07
C THR A 14 -19.16 -65.70 17.85
N SER A 15 -19.92 -64.90 17.08
CA SER A 15 -21.22 -64.30 17.42
C SER A 15 -21.24 -63.07 18.32
N GLY A 16 -21.41 -61.93 17.66
CA GLY A 16 -21.90 -60.70 18.28
C GLY A 16 -21.75 -59.49 17.36
N CYS A 17 -22.40 -59.47 16.19
CA CYS A 17 -22.53 -58.26 15.38
C CYS A 17 -23.44 -57.27 16.11
N ALA A 18 -22.89 -56.51 17.06
CA ALA A 18 -23.37 -55.16 17.30
C ALA A 18 -22.57 -54.27 16.35
N SER A 19 -23.23 -53.79 15.31
CA SER A 19 -22.74 -52.73 14.45
C SER A 19 -22.33 -51.54 15.32
N ILE A 20 -21.04 -51.44 15.61
CA ILE A 20 -20.44 -50.20 16.08
C ILE A 20 -20.58 -49.26 14.89
N ASP A 21 -21.44 -48.27 15.06
CA ASP A 21 -21.72 -47.22 14.10
C ASP A 21 -20.45 -46.36 13.99
N GLU A 22 -19.57 -46.74 13.06
CA GLU A 22 -18.25 -46.14 12.83
C GLU A 22 -18.39 -44.65 12.48
N ASP A 23 -19.52 -44.28 11.87
CA ASP A 23 -19.94 -42.90 11.61
C ASP A 23 -20.12 -42.10 12.90
N ARG A 24 -20.67 -42.70 13.97
CA ARG A 24 -20.93 -42.01 15.24
C ARG A 24 -19.67 -41.83 16.09
N LEU A 25 -18.66 -42.67 15.91
CA LEU A 25 -17.34 -42.52 16.54
C LEU A 25 -16.47 -41.48 15.82
N MET A 26 -16.61 -41.33 14.51
CA MET A 26 -15.93 -40.27 13.75
C MET A 26 -16.59 -38.90 13.94
N ASP A 27 -17.92 -38.85 14.08
CA ASP A 27 -18.65 -37.59 14.28
C ASP A 27 -18.49 -37.03 15.71
N THR A 28 -18.36 -37.88 16.73
CA THR A 28 -17.99 -37.43 18.08
C THR A 28 -16.51 -37.04 18.20
N SER A 29 -15.64 -37.64 17.40
CA SER A 29 -14.22 -37.30 17.31
C SER A 29 -13.99 -35.99 16.56
N SER A 30 -14.75 -35.71 15.49
CA SER A 30 -14.71 -34.42 14.77
C SER A 30 -15.18 -33.29 15.68
N ASP A 31 -16.28 -33.47 16.41
CA ASP A 31 -16.82 -32.47 17.35
C ASP A 31 -15.88 -32.25 18.54
N LEU A 32 -15.18 -33.30 19.00
CA LEU A 32 -14.16 -33.20 20.04
C LEU A 32 -12.88 -32.53 19.53
N LEU A 33 -12.43 -32.82 18.31
CA LEU A 33 -11.26 -32.19 17.67
C LEU A 33 -11.54 -30.73 17.30
N ASP A 34 -12.77 -30.40 16.92
CA ASP A 34 -13.20 -29.04 16.63
C ASP A 34 -13.36 -28.22 17.92
N ARG A 35 -13.95 -28.80 18.98
CA ARG A 35 -14.02 -28.15 20.29
C ARG A 35 -12.65 -28.02 20.96
N THR A 36 -11.80 -29.03 20.89
CA THR A 36 -10.44 -28.94 21.44
C THR A 36 -9.56 -28.04 20.58
N GLY A 37 -9.73 -28.03 19.26
CA GLY A 37 -9.09 -27.10 18.33
C GLY A 37 -9.51 -25.65 18.56
N LYS A 38 -10.80 -25.40 18.83
CA LYS A 38 -11.34 -24.10 19.21
C LYS A 38 -10.81 -23.65 20.57
N VAL A 39 -10.80 -24.52 21.57
CA VAL A 39 -10.23 -24.23 22.89
C VAL A 39 -8.72 -23.99 22.82
N LEU A 40 -7.97 -24.74 22.01
CA LEU A 40 -6.54 -24.51 21.76
C LEU A 40 -6.30 -23.21 20.97
N HIS A 41 -7.14 -22.88 19.99
CA HIS A 41 -7.09 -21.61 19.27
C HIS A 41 -7.41 -20.44 20.20
N ASP A 42 -8.39 -20.57 21.09
CA ASP A 42 -8.77 -19.56 22.09
C ASP A 42 -7.71 -19.40 23.19
N ILE A 43 -6.97 -20.46 23.54
CA ILE A 43 -5.85 -20.42 24.49
C ILE A 43 -4.60 -19.80 23.85
N VAL A 44 -4.33 -20.09 22.57
CA VAL A 44 -3.18 -19.54 21.82
C VAL A 44 -3.45 -18.11 21.33
N SER A 45 -4.72 -17.77 21.09
CA SER A 45 -5.17 -16.46 20.57
C SER A 45 -6.01 -15.72 21.60
N GLY A 46 -5.66 -15.84 22.88
CA GLY A 46 -6.43 -15.27 23.99
C GLY A 46 -6.77 -13.78 23.82
N PRO A 47 -7.67 -13.21 24.65
CA PRO A 47 -8.10 -11.81 24.54
C PRO A 47 -6.93 -10.82 24.44
N ASP A 48 -5.79 -11.15 25.05
CA ASP A 48 -4.56 -10.37 24.93
C ASP A 48 -3.97 -10.30 23.51
N THR A 49 -4.09 -11.32 22.66
CA THR A 49 -3.55 -11.27 21.28
C THR A 49 -4.42 -10.41 20.36
N TYR A 50 -5.75 -10.49 20.48
CA TYR A 50 -6.63 -9.63 19.70
C TYR A 50 -6.54 -8.16 20.14
N GLU A 51 -6.38 -7.90 21.43
CA GLU A 51 -6.17 -6.54 21.95
C GLU A 51 -4.81 -5.97 21.54
N GLN A 52 -3.75 -6.79 21.49
CA GLN A 52 -2.44 -6.36 21.00
C GLN A 52 -2.49 -6.03 19.51
N GLU A 53 -3.13 -6.88 18.70
CA GLU A 53 -3.36 -6.63 17.28
C GLU A 53 -4.16 -5.34 17.05
N LEU A 54 -5.26 -5.15 17.78
CA LEU A 54 -6.08 -3.94 17.74
C LEU A 54 -5.30 -2.69 18.14
N ARG A 55 -4.45 -2.77 19.17
CA ARG A 55 -3.61 -1.66 19.61
C ARG A 55 -2.65 -1.26 18.50
N ALA A 56 -1.92 -2.23 17.93
CA ALA A 56 -1.00 -1.98 16.83
C ALA A 56 -1.71 -1.42 15.59
N LEU A 57 -2.95 -1.85 15.33
CA LEU A 57 -3.78 -1.32 14.25
C LEU A 57 -4.20 0.14 14.50
N PHE A 58 -4.56 0.49 15.75
CA PHE A 58 -5.06 1.82 16.09
C PHE A 58 -3.97 2.87 16.32
N GLU A 59 -2.76 2.44 16.69
CA GLU A 59 -1.60 3.33 16.82
C GLU A 59 -1.12 3.91 15.49
N GLN A 60 -1.49 3.27 14.37
CA GLN A 60 -1.19 3.79 13.04
C GLN A 60 -2.03 5.05 12.75
N PRO A 61 -1.48 6.06 12.07
CA PRO A 61 -2.21 7.30 11.77
C PRO A 61 -3.17 7.18 10.58
N TYR A 62 -3.07 6.11 9.78
CA TYR A 62 -3.76 5.95 8.51
C TYR A 62 -5.15 5.31 8.66
N ILE A 63 -6.03 5.52 7.67
CA ILE A 63 -7.38 4.92 7.65
C ILE A 63 -7.38 3.60 6.87
N ASP A 64 -6.56 3.49 5.82
CA ASP A 64 -6.51 2.33 4.93
C ASP A 64 -6.27 0.99 5.65
N PRO A 65 -5.34 0.88 6.62
CA PRO A 65 -5.15 -0.36 7.37
C PRO A 65 -6.43 -0.82 8.10
N LEU A 66 -7.27 0.11 8.58
CA LEU A 66 -8.55 -0.22 9.20
C LEU A 66 -9.52 -0.78 8.15
N THR A 67 -9.54 -0.22 6.95
CA THR A 67 -10.38 -0.67 5.84
C THR A 67 -9.96 -2.05 5.35
N ASP A 68 -8.66 -2.30 5.21
CA ASP A 68 -8.11 -3.60 4.84
C ASP A 68 -8.42 -4.67 5.87
N TYR A 69 -8.20 -4.36 7.15
CA TYR A 69 -8.54 -5.25 8.26
C TYR A 69 -10.01 -5.68 8.20
N LEU A 70 -10.91 -4.72 7.99
CA LEU A 70 -12.35 -4.99 7.90
C LEU A 70 -12.72 -5.85 6.69
N ARG A 71 -11.98 -5.74 5.57
CA ARG A 71 -12.18 -6.59 4.39
C ARG A 71 -11.67 -7.99 4.63
N GLN A 72 -10.47 -8.13 5.18
CA GLN A 72 -9.80 -9.40 5.39
C GLN A 72 -10.56 -10.29 6.38
N HIS A 73 -11.14 -9.69 7.42
CA HIS A 73 -11.81 -10.42 8.50
C HIS A 73 -13.34 -10.34 8.44
N ARG A 74 -13.93 -10.01 7.27
CA ARG A 74 -15.38 -9.76 7.16
C ARG A 74 -16.26 -10.97 7.52
N GLU A 75 -15.74 -12.17 7.31
CA GLU A 75 -16.42 -13.46 7.51
C GLU A 75 -15.97 -14.17 8.80
N ASP A 76 -15.08 -13.56 9.59
CA ASP A 76 -14.60 -14.15 10.85
C ASP A 76 -15.56 -13.80 12.00
N GLU A 77 -16.47 -14.72 12.29
CA GLU A 77 -17.48 -14.55 13.35
C GLU A 77 -16.87 -14.42 14.75
N ASN A 78 -15.71 -15.04 14.99
CA ASN A 78 -15.02 -14.96 16.28
C ASN A 78 -14.49 -13.54 16.56
N ARG A 79 -14.31 -12.73 15.51
CA ARG A 79 -13.85 -11.34 15.60
C ARG A 79 -14.96 -10.31 15.61
N ALA A 80 -16.23 -10.69 15.70
CA ALA A 80 -17.36 -9.77 15.57
C ALA A 80 -17.25 -8.51 16.47
N ALA A 81 -16.83 -8.68 17.73
CA ALA A 81 -16.63 -7.58 18.68
C ALA A 81 -15.47 -6.65 18.27
N THR A 82 -14.33 -7.23 17.90
CA THR A 82 -13.14 -6.54 17.37
C THR A 82 -13.49 -5.74 16.11
N MET A 83 -14.20 -6.37 15.18
CA MET A 83 -14.64 -5.76 13.92
C MET A 83 -15.58 -4.57 14.13
N GLY A 84 -16.39 -4.59 15.20
CA GLY A 84 -17.21 -3.44 15.59
C GLY A 84 -16.36 -2.24 15.99
N ARG A 85 -15.30 -2.45 16.77
CA ARG A 85 -14.37 -1.40 17.21
C ARG A 85 -13.58 -0.82 16.04
N VAL A 86 -13.07 -1.67 15.14
CA VAL A 86 -12.34 -1.21 13.95
C VAL A 86 -13.24 -0.37 13.04
N ARG A 87 -14.50 -0.79 12.82
CA ARG A 87 -15.49 0.02 12.09
C ARG A 87 -15.70 1.38 12.73
N ALA A 88 -15.90 1.42 14.04
CA ALA A 88 -16.13 2.67 14.77
C ALA A 88 -14.95 3.65 14.66
N GLU A 89 -13.71 3.14 14.76
CA GLU A 89 -12.51 3.97 14.64
C GLU A 89 -12.29 4.46 13.20
N ARG A 90 -12.47 3.60 12.20
CA ARG A 90 -12.43 4.01 10.78
C ARG A 90 -13.44 5.11 10.51
N ASP A 91 -14.68 4.92 10.95
CA ASP A 91 -15.76 5.88 10.74
C ASP A 91 -15.52 7.19 11.51
N ARG A 92 -14.85 7.15 12.66
CA ARG A 92 -14.41 8.34 13.40
C ARG A 92 -13.36 9.12 12.61
N ARG A 93 -12.33 8.46 12.10
CA ARG A 93 -11.28 9.10 11.28
C ARG A 93 -11.85 9.66 9.97
N CYS A 94 -12.72 8.91 9.30
CA CYS A 94 -13.42 9.39 8.10
C CYS A 94 -14.29 10.62 8.37
N ARG A 95 -14.89 10.76 9.56
CA ARG A 95 -15.64 11.96 9.94
C ARG A 95 -14.74 13.18 10.06
N VAL A 96 -13.60 13.06 10.74
CA VAL A 96 -12.63 14.16 10.86
C VAL A 96 -12.18 14.67 9.48
N ILE A 97 -11.89 13.76 8.55
CA ILE A 97 -11.56 14.14 7.17
C ILE A 97 -12.76 14.81 6.48
N ALA A 98 -13.96 14.23 6.60
CA ALA A 98 -15.15 14.83 6.00
C ALA A 98 -15.43 16.25 6.49
N ASP A 99 -15.20 16.54 7.78
CA ASP A 99 -15.36 17.87 8.36
C ASP A 99 -14.37 18.88 7.73
N GLN A 100 -13.12 18.47 7.49
CA GLN A 100 -12.14 19.31 6.79
C GLN A 100 -12.54 19.63 5.34
N TYR A 101 -13.19 18.69 4.66
CA TYR A 101 -13.73 18.92 3.31
C TYR A 101 -15.07 19.66 3.34
N ALA A 102 -15.80 19.64 4.46
CA ALA A 102 -17.09 20.30 4.59
C ALA A 102 -16.96 21.82 4.37
N GLU A 103 -15.85 22.42 4.84
CA GLU A 103 -15.55 23.85 4.73
C GLU A 103 -15.04 24.26 3.33
N LYS A 104 -14.65 23.30 2.49
CA LYS A 104 -14.10 23.56 1.15
C LYS A 104 -15.21 23.81 0.11
N PRO A 105 -14.97 24.62 -0.93
CA PRO A 105 -15.95 24.85 -1.98
C PRO A 105 -16.27 23.55 -2.74
N ALA A 106 -17.52 23.41 -3.17
CA ALA A 106 -18.02 22.21 -3.82
C ALA A 106 -17.68 22.20 -5.32
N THR A 107 -16.41 22.00 -5.65
CA THR A 107 -15.90 21.99 -7.03
C THR A 107 -15.37 20.61 -7.44
N GLU A 108 -15.29 20.34 -8.74
CA GLU A 108 -14.72 19.06 -9.24
C GLU A 108 -13.27 18.83 -8.83
N PRO A 109 -12.37 19.84 -8.86
CA PRO A 109 -10.99 19.62 -8.44
C PRO A 109 -10.88 19.17 -6.98
N ILE A 110 -11.70 19.75 -6.08
CA ILE A 110 -11.69 19.35 -4.67
C ILE A 110 -12.31 17.97 -4.48
N LEU A 111 -13.34 17.62 -5.25
CA LEU A 111 -13.90 16.27 -5.26
C LEU A 111 -12.91 15.23 -5.79
N ALA A 112 -12.14 15.57 -6.84
CA ALA A 112 -11.08 14.70 -7.37
C ALA A 112 -10.02 14.45 -6.31
N GLN A 113 -9.57 15.50 -5.60
CA GLN A 113 -8.64 15.36 -4.48
C GLN A 113 -9.22 14.49 -3.35
N PHE A 114 -10.51 14.68 -3.00
CA PHE A 114 -11.16 13.87 -1.97
C PHE A 114 -11.24 12.39 -2.37
N ARG A 115 -11.59 12.11 -3.63
CA ARG A 115 -11.62 10.76 -4.19
C ARG A 115 -10.24 10.10 -4.13
N ALA A 116 -9.22 10.81 -4.59
CA ALA A 116 -7.86 10.30 -4.67
C ALA A 116 -7.31 9.87 -3.30
N GLY A 117 -7.57 10.66 -2.24
CA GLY A 117 -7.06 10.35 -0.91
C GLY A 117 -7.92 9.37 -0.10
N TYR A 118 -9.23 9.30 -0.35
CA TYR A 118 -10.15 8.71 0.64
C TYR A 118 -11.27 7.86 0.04
N LEU A 119 -11.32 7.61 -1.28
CA LEU A 119 -12.38 6.80 -1.88
C LEU A 119 -12.36 5.35 -1.37
N PHE A 120 -11.18 4.78 -1.16
CA PHE A 120 -11.04 3.42 -0.66
C PHE A 120 -11.59 3.29 0.77
N SER A 121 -11.16 4.18 1.66
CA SER A 121 -11.45 4.10 3.09
C SER A 121 -12.75 4.77 3.53
N CYS A 122 -13.16 5.84 2.87
CA CYS A 122 -14.29 6.68 3.25
C CYS A 122 -15.29 6.89 2.08
N PRO A 123 -15.72 5.84 1.35
CA PRO A 123 -16.50 5.98 0.11
C PRO A 123 -17.82 6.75 0.32
N ALA A 124 -18.50 6.54 1.44
CA ALA A 124 -19.75 7.24 1.75
C ALA A 124 -19.54 8.76 1.97
N ARG A 125 -18.38 9.17 2.50
CA ARG A 125 -18.06 10.60 2.71
C ARG A 125 -17.74 11.28 1.40
N VAL A 126 -16.99 10.60 0.54
CA VAL A 126 -16.67 11.06 -0.82
C VAL A 126 -17.95 11.18 -1.65
N ALA A 127 -18.87 10.21 -1.56
CA ALA A 127 -20.17 10.26 -2.22
C ALA A 127 -21.00 11.48 -1.78
N ALA A 128 -21.07 11.76 -0.47
CA ALA A 128 -21.78 12.92 0.04
C ALA A 128 -21.21 14.26 -0.47
N PHE A 129 -19.88 14.38 -0.57
CA PHE A 129 -19.26 15.55 -1.20
C PHE A 129 -19.58 15.64 -2.69
N SER A 130 -19.56 14.50 -3.40
CA SER A 130 -19.93 14.43 -4.82
C SER A 130 -21.34 14.95 -5.07
N GLU A 131 -22.30 14.60 -4.24
CA GLU A 131 -23.67 15.11 -4.33
C GLU A 131 -23.72 16.63 -4.14
N ARG A 132 -22.90 17.18 -3.23
CA ARG A 132 -22.80 18.62 -3.02
C ARG A 132 -22.27 19.34 -4.26
N VAL A 133 -21.27 18.78 -4.95
CA VAL A 133 -20.77 19.32 -6.24
C VAL A 133 -21.88 19.31 -7.29
N THR A 134 -22.61 18.19 -7.42
CA THR A 134 -23.73 18.09 -8.36
C THR A 134 -24.81 19.13 -8.06
N ARG A 135 -25.17 19.33 -6.79
CA ARG A 135 -26.16 20.34 -6.37
C ARG A 135 -25.69 21.77 -6.63
N SER A 136 -24.41 22.05 -6.42
CA SER A 136 -23.81 23.35 -6.71
C SER A 136 -23.85 23.69 -8.19
N ARG A 137 -23.72 22.69 -9.07
CA ARG A 137 -23.86 22.85 -10.53
C ARG A 137 -25.30 22.97 -11.01
N ALA A 138 -26.23 22.33 -10.30
CA ALA A 138 -27.65 22.34 -10.62
C ALA A 138 -28.39 23.60 -10.11
N SER A 139 -27.74 24.46 -9.32
CA SER A 139 -28.32 25.74 -8.90
C SER A 139 -28.19 26.77 -10.03
N PRO A 140 -29.27 27.49 -10.40
CA PRO A 140 -29.18 28.52 -11.42
C PRO A 140 -28.22 29.63 -10.97
N PRO A 141 -27.46 30.25 -11.88
CA PRO A 141 -26.52 31.29 -11.52
C PRO A 141 -27.27 32.44 -10.86
N VAL A 142 -26.93 32.77 -9.62
CA VAL A 142 -27.22 34.10 -9.07
C VAL A 142 -26.38 35.06 -9.92
N ALA A 143 -27.05 36.01 -10.56
CA ALA A 143 -26.41 36.99 -11.43
C ALA A 143 -25.24 37.65 -10.70
N GLU A 144 -24.01 37.38 -11.17
CA GLU A 144 -22.83 38.12 -10.75
C GLU A 144 -22.92 39.55 -11.29
N PRO A 145 -22.55 40.59 -10.52
CA PRO A 145 -22.38 41.93 -11.07
C PRO A 145 -21.20 41.93 -12.05
N GLU A 146 -21.33 42.70 -13.12
CA GLU A 146 -20.29 42.85 -14.15
C GLU A 146 -18.90 43.19 -13.57
N PRO A 147 -17.82 42.69 -14.18
CA PRO A 147 -16.47 42.90 -13.66
C PRO A 147 -16.06 44.36 -13.87
N THR A 148 -15.93 45.10 -12.77
CA THR A 148 -15.19 46.36 -12.75
C THR A 148 -13.71 46.09 -13.01
N VAL A 149 -13.19 46.70 -14.08
CA VAL A 149 -11.77 46.68 -14.45
C VAL A 149 -10.91 47.25 -13.32
N SER A 150 -10.24 46.37 -12.59
CA SER A 150 -9.09 46.72 -11.74
C SER A 150 -7.80 46.54 -12.55
N GLY A 151 -6.86 47.47 -12.37
CA GLY A 151 -5.58 47.58 -13.10
C GLY A 151 -4.67 46.34 -13.02
N PRO A 152 -3.49 46.35 -13.66
CA PRO A 152 -2.70 45.15 -13.87
C PRO A 152 -2.33 44.49 -12.54
N GLU A 153 -2.97 43.36 -12.24
CA GLU A 153 -2.56 42.48 -11.16
C GLU A 153 -1.11 42.02 -11.41
N PRO A 154 -0.30 41.83 -10.35
CA PRO A 154 1.03 41.26 -10.51
C PRO A 154 0.90 39.94 -11.26
N VAL A 155 1.63 39.82 -12.38
CA VAL A 155 1.60 38.62 -13.21
C VAL A 155 2.05 37.44 -12.35
N GLY A 156 1.08 36.69 -11.83
CA GLY A 156 1.33 35.47 -11.09
C GLY A 156 2.05 34.44 -11.97
N PRO A 157 2.65 33.39 -11.38
CA PRO A 157 3.36 32.38 -12.15
C PRO A 157 2.48 31.82 -13.27
N SER A 158 3.07 31.57 -14.43
CA SER A 158 2.36 30.95 -15.55
C SER A 158 1.79 29.59 -15.11
N PRO A 159 0.74 29.06 -15.78
CA PRO A 159 0.23 27.74 -15.47
C PRO A 159 1.31 26.65 -15.43
N ASP A 160 2.28 26.73 -16.34
CA ASP A 160 3.41 25.79 -16.41
C ASP A 160 4.34 25.92 -15.19
N GLN A 161 4.63 27.15 -14.76
CA GLN A 161 5.44 27.39 -13.55
C GLN A 161 4.76 26.90 -12.27
N ARG A 162 3.42 27.02 -12.20
CA ARG A 162 2.65 26.46 -11.08
C ARG A 162 2.70 24.94 -11.07
N ALA A 163 2.50 24.28 -12.20
CA ALA A 163 2.54 22.83 -12.30
C ALA A 163 3.90 22.26 -11.87
N MET A 164 5.01 22.89 -12.26
CA MET A 164 6.36 22.51 -11.81
C MET A 164 6.53 22.68 -10.29
N SER A 165 6.14 23.84 -9.76
CA SER A 165 6.21 24.11 -8.32
C SER A 165 5.39 23.10 -7.51
N ASP A 166 4.19 22.78 -7.98
CA ASP A 166 3.30 21.80 -7.35
C ASP A 166 3.89 20.40 -7.42
N CYS A 167 4.42 19.97 -8.58
CA CYS A 167 5.11 18.69 -8.74
C CYS A 167 6.22 18.51 -7.68
N TYR A 168 7.05 19.53 -7.48
CA TYR A 168 8.20 19.43 -6.57
C TYR A 168 7.76 19.44 -5.11
N LEU A 169 6.90 20.39 -4.75
CA LEU A 169 6.41 20.54 -3.39
C LEU A 169 5.65 19.28 -2.96
N LEU A 170 4.70 18.82 -3.78
CA LEU A 170 3.86 17.67 -3.44
C LEU A 170 4.67 16.38 -3.33
N THR A 171 5.70 16.19 -4.17
CA THR A 171 6.63 15.05 -4.03
C THR A 171 7.41 15.14 -2.72
N SER A 172 7.91 16.32 -2.35
CA SER A 172 8.71 16.51 -1.13
C SER A 172 7.94 16.23 0.16
N ILE A 173 6.63 16.54 0.18
CA ILE A 173 5.73 16.22 1.29
C ILE A 173 5.06 14.85 1.15
N ARG A 174 5.50 14.05 0.17
CA ARG A 174 5.02 12.69 -0.13
C ARG A 174 3.53 12.60 -0.44
N ASN A 175 2.92 13.67 -0.95
CA ASN A 175 1.59 13.61 -1.52
C ASN A 175 1.65 13.08 -2.96
N PHE A 176 2.01 11.80 -3.10
CA PHE A 176 2.35 11.20 -4.40
C PHE A 176 1.17 11.17 -5.38
N SER A 177 -0.07 11.10 -4.90
CA SER A 177 -1.23 11.12 -5.80
C SER A 177 -1.38 12.47 -6.50
N ALA A 178 -1.36 13.58 -5.76
CA ALA A 178 -1.44 14.91 -6.36
C ALA A 178 -0.15 15.29 -7.09
N ALA A 179 1.01 14.87 -6.56
CA ALA A 179 2.30 15.08 -7.22
C ALA A 179 2.35 14.41 -8.59
N ARG A 180 1.85 13.17 -8.73
CA ARG A 180 1.81 12.46 -10.01
C ARG A 180 1.10 13.28 -11.07
N GLU A 181 -0.07 13.84 -10.74
CA GLU A 181 -0.83 14.69 -11.65
C GLU A 181 -0.05 15.95 -12.03
N ALA A 182 0.49 16.67 -11.04
CA ALA A 182 1.22 17.91 -11.26
C ALA A 182 2.51 17.72 -12.08
N CYS A 183 3.19 16.57 -11.93
CA CYS A 183 4.45 16.30 -12.61
C CYS A 183 4.29 15.90 -14.09
N LEU A 184 3.10 15.48 -14.55
CA LEU A 184 2.93 14.96 -15.91
C LEU A 184 3.24 15.99 -17.01
N ALA A 185 2.66 17.18 -16.93
CA ALA A 185 2.88 18.22 -17.92
C ALA A 185 4.35 18.68 -17.99
N PRO A 186 5.01 19.05 -16.87
CA PRO A 186 6.40 19.47 -16.93
C PRO A 186 7.36 18.33 -17.29
N ALA A 187 7.11 17.09 -16.87
CA ALA A 187 7.92 15.95 -17.30
C ALA A 187 7.85 15.72 -18.82
N ARG A 188 6.66 15.82 -19.42
CA ARG A 188 6.48 15.76 -20.89
C ARG A 188 7.14 16.93 -21.62
N ALA A 189 7.28 18.07 -20.94
CA ALA A 189 8.04 19.22 -21.45
C ALA A 189 9.57 19.05 -21.30
N GLY A 190 10.04 17.93 -20.74
CA GLY A 190 11.45 17.60 -20.58
C GLY A 190 12.06 18.08 -19.26
N ASP A 191 11.24 18.49 -18.29
CA ASP A 191 11.75 18.87 -16.98
C ASP A 191 12.28 17.65 -16.21
N THR A 192 13.58 17.63 -15.98
CA THR A 192 14.30 16.49 -15.39
C THR A 192 13.85 16.18 -13.96
N GLN A 193 13.54 17.20 -13.16
CA GLN A 193 13.10 16.99 -11.78
C GLN A 193 11.70 16.38 -11.74
N SER A 194 10.80 16.80 -12.62
CA SER A 194 9.47 16.21 -12.76
C SER A 194 9.53 14.77 -13.28
N GLN A 195 10.39 14.48 -14.24
CA GLN A 195 10.66 13.11 -14.69
C GLN A 195 11.20 12.25 -13.54
N THR A 196 12.17 12.76 -12.77
CA THR A 196 12.71 12.08 -11.58
C THR A 196 11.61 11.79 -10.56
N ASN A 197 10.77 12.79 -10.27
CA ASN A 197 9.66 12.65 -9.33
C ASN A 197 8.64 11.61 -9.81
N LEU A 198 8.26 11.61 -11.09
CA LEU A 198 7.38 10.58 -11.65
C LEU A 198 7.99 9.19 -11.55
N ALA A 199 9.29 9.04 -11.77
CA ALA A 199 9.97 7.76 -11.58
C ALA A 199 9.87 7.25 -10.13
N ILE A 200 10.15 8.13 -9.16
CA ILE A 200 10.05 7.81 -7.72
C ILE A 200 8.61 7.49 -7.32
N ILE A 201 7.65 8.29 -7.80
CA ILE A 201 6.23 8.10 -7.51
C ILE A 201 5.73 6.78 -8.10
N ALA A 202 6.02 6.50 -9.36
CA ALA A 202 5.64 5.25 -10.02
C ALA A 202 6.27 4.04 -9.31
N TYR A 203 7.55 4.14 -8.92
CA TYR A 203 8.23 3.10 -8.14
C TYR A 203 7.55 2.86 -6.80
N ALA A 204 7.16 3.93 -6.08
CA ALA A 204 6.43 3.83 -4.81
C ALA A 204 5.03 3.21 -4.94
N PHE A 205 4.42 3.28 -6.13
CA PHE A 205 3.18 2.60 -6.47
C PHE A 205 3.38 1.22 -7.13
N GLU A 206 4.62 0.72 -7.18
CA GLU A 206 5.01 -0.54 -7.84
C GLU A 206 4.67 -0.60 -9.34
N ASP A 207 4.48 0.56 -9.97
CA ASP A 207 4.37 0.69 -11.43
C ASP A 207 5.77 0.73 -12.04
N TYR A 208 6.45 -0.42 -11.96
CA TYR A 208 7.85 -0.54 -12.39
C TYR A 208 8.06 -0.24 -13.89
N PRO A 209 7.15 -0.58 -14.82
CA PRO A 209 7.30 -0.16 -16.22
C PRO A 209 7.32 1.37 -16.39
N GLU A 210 6.42 2.09 -15.73
CA GLU A 210 6.40 3.56 -15.79
C GLU A 210 7.62 4.16 -15.05
N ALA A 211 7.99 3.61 -13.89
CA ALA A 211 9.17 4.04 -13.15
C ALA A 211 10.44 3.91 -14.00
N LEU A 212 10.59 2.78 -14.72
CA LEU A 212 11.72 2.50 -15.58
C LEU A 212 11.80 3.50 -16.75
N GLN A 213 10.65 3.84 -17.33
CA GLN A 213 10.58 4.81 -18.41
C GLN A 213 11.08 6.18 -17.94
N TRP A 214 10.47 6.73 -16.89
CA TRP A 214 10.82 8.07 -16.41
C TRP A 214 12.24 8.13 -15.83
N ALA A 215 12.68 7.06 -15.15
CA ALA A 215 14.05 6.97 -14.65
C ALA A 215 15.06 7.04 -15.81
N ARG A 216 14.81 6.34 -16.93
CA ARG A 216 15.68 6.40 -18.12
C ARG A 216 15.75 7.80 -18.73
N GLU A 217 14.63 8.52 -18.78
CA GLU A 217 14.60 9.87 -19.33
C GLU A 217 15.40 10.87 -18.47
N ALA A 218 15.37 10.71 -17.14
CA ALA A 218 16.04 11.62 -16.22
C ALA A 218 17.48 11.22 -15.84
N ALA A 219 17.86 9.94 -15.93
CA ALA A 219 19.08 9.41 -15.31
C ALA A 219 20.39 10.07 -15.77
N ASP A 220 20.46 10.60 -16.99
CA ASP A 220 21.68 11.29 -17.44
C ASP A 220 21.90 12.64 -16.75
N GLN A 221 20.84 13.26 -16.21
CA GLN A 221 20.86 14.60 -15.61
C GLN A 221 20.48 14.59 -14.11
N SER A 222 20.05 13.45 -13.58
CA SER A 222 19.61 13.30 -12.19
C SER A 222 20.31 12.13 -11.53
N SER A 223 21.08 12.44 -10.49
CA SER A 223 21.78 11.44 -9.69
C SER A 223 20.82 10.48 -9.00
N GLU A 224 19.64 10.98 -8.61
CA GLU A 224 18.56 10.20 -7.98
C GLU A 224 17.92 9.23 -8.98
N ALA A 225 17.61 9.69 -10.19
CA ALA A 225 17.04 8.84 -11.24
C ALA A 225 18.05 7.78 -11.71
N ALA A 226 19.35 8.14 -11.82
CA ALA A 226 20.41 7.18 -12.11
C ALA A 226 20.54 6.13 -11.00
N TYR A 227 20.45 6.54 -9.74
CA TYR A 227 20.47 5.60 -8.61
C TYR A 227 19.28 4.64 -8.65
N LEU A 228 18.07 5.17 -8.86
CA LEU A 228 16.84 4.38 -9.00
C LEU A 228 16.94 3.39 -10.16
N LEU A 229 17.43 3.81 -11.32
CA LEU A 229 17.63 2.93 -12.47
C LEU A 229 18.64 1.80 -12.16
N GLY A 230 19.69 2.11 -11.40
CA GLY A 230 20.62 1.11 -10.87
C GLY A 230 19.95 0.07 -9.96
N GLN A 231 19.04 0.51 -9.08
CA GLN A 231 18.24 -0.38 -8.22
C GLN A 231 17.34 -1.30 -9.04
N MET A 232 16.64 -0.74 -10.02
CA MET A 232 15.72 -1.50 -10.87
C MET A 232 16.44 -2.60 -11.66
N TYR A 233 17.63 -2.31 -12.20
CA TYR A 233 18.45 -3.33 -12.86
C TYR A 233 19.04 -4.36 -11.88
N ALA A 234 19.34 -3.97 -10.64
CA ALA A 234 19.85 -4.90 -9.63
C ALA A 234 18.77 -5.87 -9.14
N ALA A 235 17.55 -5.36 -8.92
CA ALA A 235 16.41 -6.12 -8.40
C ALA A 235 15.61 -6.85 -9.47
N GLY A 236 15.69 -6.40 -10.74
CA GLY A 236 14.85 -6.91 -11.81
C GLY A 236 13.43 -6.33 -11.82
N GLU A 237 13.26 -5.11 -11.33
CA GLU A 237 11.97 -4.45 -11.20
C GLU A 237 11.62 -3.73 -12.50
N GLY A 238 10.61 -4.21 -13.21
CA GLY A 238 10.19 -3.67 -14.52
C GLY A 238 11.15 -3.97 -15.67
N VAL A 239 12.31 -4.58 -15.39
CA VAL A 239 13.34 -4.98 -16.37
C VAL A 239 14.01 -6.28 -15.91
N ALA A 240 14.57 -7.06 -16.83
CA ALA A 240 15.37 -8.22 -16.43
C ALA A 240 16.58 -7.79 -15.58
N PRO A 241 16.92 -8.52 -14.49
CA PRO A 241 18.10 -8.24 -13.70
C PRO A 241 19.36 -8.18 -14.58
N ASN A 242 20.18 -7.14 -14.37
CA ASN A 242 21.43 -6.95 -15.08
C ASN A 242 22.42 -6.19 -14.20
N GLU A 243 23.33 -6.93 -13.58
CA GLU A 243 24.34 -6.37 -12.66
C GLU A 243 25.28 -5.37 -13.33
N GLN A 244 25.63 -5.57 -14.61
CA GLN A 244 26.49 -4.64 -15.34
C GLN A 244 25.81 -3.29 -15.54
N GLN A 245 24.51 -3.30 -15.89
CA GLN A 245 23.71 -2.07 -16.00
C GLN A 245 23.52 -1.42 -14.63
N ALA A 246 23.29 -2.20 -13.57
CA ALA A 246 23.18 -1.67 -12.22
C ALA A 246 24.47 -0.92 -11.80
N VAL A 247 25.64 -1.54 -11.98
CA VAL A 247 26.94 -0.91 -11.68
C VAL A 247 27.18 0.32 -12.53
N TYR A 248 26.82 0.30 -13.82
CA TYR A 248 26.93 1.45 -14.70
C TYR A 248 26.12 2.65 -14.17
N TRP A 249 24.84 2.44 -13.84
CA TRP A 249 23.98 3.51 -13.36
C TRP A 249 24.33 3.99 -11.95
N TYR A 250 24.74 3.08 -11.05
CA TYR A 250 25.31 3.48 -9.76
C TYR A 250 26.59 4.31 -9.93
N THR A 251 27.45 3.99 -10.89
CA THR A 251 28.67 4.76 -11.17
C THR A 251 28.33 6.17 -11.67
N LYS A 252 27.34 6.29 -12.57
CA LYS A 252 26.80 7.59 -12.99
C LYS A 252 26.24 8.40 -11.83
N ALA A 253 25.40 7.80 -10.99
CA ALA A 253 24.84 8.46 -9.81
C ALA A 253 25.92 8.92 -8.83
N ALA A 254 26.90 8.06 -8.55
CA ALA A 254 28.03 8.38 -7.68
C ALA A 254 28.91 9.51 -8.24
N GLY A 255 29.13 9.54 -9.56
CA GLY A 255 29.86 10.62 -10.25
C GLY A 255 29.19 11.98 -10.13
N GLN A 256 27.87 12.00 -9.91
CA GLN A 256 27.08 13.20 -9.64
C GLN A 256 26.91 13.49 -8.13
N GLY A 257 27.54 12.70 -7.26
CA GLY A 257 27.53 12.92 -5.81
C GLY A 257 26.45 12.15 -5.01
N HIS A 258 25.75 11.19 -5.61
CA HIS A 258 24.75 10.40 -4.88
C HIS A 258 25.38 9.50 -3.81
N GLU A 259 25.14 9.81 -2.53
CA GLU A 259 25.85 9.18 -1.40
C GLU A 259 25.60 7.67 -1.30
N GLN A 260 24.35 7.22 -1.48
CA GLN A 260 24.04 5.78 -1.41
C GLN A 260 24.72 4.99 -2.53
N ALA A 261 24.79 5.54 -3.75
CA ALA A 261 25.49 4.91 -4.87
C ALA A 261 26.99 4.82 -4.60
N ILE A 262 27.61 5.88 -4.06
CA ILE A 262 29.01 5.86 -3.60
C ILE A 262 29.22 4.74 -2.57
N GLY A 263 28.31 4.63 -1.58
CA GLY A 263 28.37 3.60 -0.55
C GLY A 263 28.21 2.17 -1.09
N ILE A 264 27.38 1.96 -2.10
CA ILE A 264 27.22 0.66 -2.79
C ILE A 264 28.52 0.29 -3.51
N LEU A 265 29.07 1.21 -4.31
CA LEU A 265 30.28 0.94 -5.09
C LEU A 265 31.51 0.68 -4.20
N LYS A 266 31.66 1.41 -3.09
CA LYS A 266 32.74 1.15 -2.12
C LYS A 266 32.66 -0.24 -1.50
N ARG A 267 31.46 -0.68 -1.12
CA ARG A 267 31.25 -2.03 -0.56
C ARG A 267 31.54 -3.11 -1.59
N ASN A 268 31.13 -2.93 -2.84
CA ASN A 268 31.40 -3.88 -3.92
C ASN A 268 32.90 -3.94 -4.26
N GLY A 269 33.61 -2.81 -4.31
CA GLY A 269 35.06 -2.76 -4.54
C GLY A 269 35.89 -3.43 -3.44
N ASN A 270 35.47 -3.29 -2.18
CA ASN A 270 36.12 -3.97 -1.04
C ASN A 270 35.87 -5.48 -1.03
N ARG A 271 34.77 -5.94 -1.64
CA ARG A 271 34.42 -7.37 -1.71
C ARG A 271 35.24 -8.11 -2.77
N VAL A 272 35.63 -7.43 -3.85
CA VAL A 272 36.51 -7.97 -4.89
C VAL A 272 37.98 -8.02 -4.44
N SER A 273 38.41 -7.09 -3.58
CA SER A 273 39.78 -7.05 -3.06
C SER A 273 40.04 -7.99 -1.87
N GLY A 274 38.99 -8.54 -1.24
CA GLY A 274 39.10 -9.48 -0.13
C GLY A 274 39.06 -10.97 -0.53
N SER A 275 38.94 -11.29 -1.82
CA SER A 275 38.91 -12.69 -2.33
C SER A 275 40.25 -13.19 -2.87
N ASP A 276 41.31 -12.37 -2.85
CA ASP A 276 42.65 -12.71 -3.34
C ASP A 276 43.69 -12.80 -2.20
N SER A 277 43.34 -13.36 -1.04
CA SER A 277 44.27 -13.57 0.08
C SER A 277 44.18 -14.97 0.66
#